data_AF-A0A957XXJ2-F1
#
_entry.id   AF-A0A957XXJ2-F1
#
_cell.length_a   1.000
_cell.length_b   1.000
_cell.length_c   1.000
_cell.angle_alpha   90.00
_cell.angle_beta   90.00
_cell.angle_gamma   90.00
#
_symmetry.space_group_name_H-M   'P 1'
#
loop_
_entity.id
_entity.type
_entity.pdbx_description
1 polymer ?
#
loop_
_entity_poly.entity_id
_entity_poly.type
_entity_poly.pdbx_seq_one_letter_code
_entity_poly.pdbx_strand_id
1 'polypeptide(L)'
;RAAALDAFGRLTHTRQDFYAHSNWAALWTAQQGGPDLAEPEEIPICSDPLTTPGLRLGNASAVHYLACRVPVYGRWHVRHLVPPDDHETMNLDHPGRGPLFPFAVAAATKHTAVELETLLRMLARDGGTAARELFLGDLPAAE
;
A
#
# COMPACT_ATOMS: atom_id res chain seq x y z
N ARG A 1 -13.47 -15.71 -14.82
CA ARG A 1 -13.18 -14.26 -14.67
C ARG A 1 -13.29 -13.79 -13.23
N ALA A 2 -14.48 -13.79 -12.60
CA ALA A 2 -14.67 -13.27 -11.23
C ALA A 2 -13.68 -13.83 -10.20
N ALA A 3 -13.50 -15.15 -10.15
CA ALA A 3 -12.52 -15.79 -9.25
C ALA A 3 -11.07 -15.34 -9.50
N ALA A 4 -10.71 -15.01 -10.76
CA ALA A 4 -9.37 -14.53 -11.09
C ALA A 4 -9.16 -13.07 -10.64
N LEU A 5 -10.18 -12.22 -10.79
CA LEU A 5 -10.15 -10.85 -10.28
C LEU A 5 -10.06 -10.82 -8.74
N ASP A 6 -10.84 -11.68 -8.09
CA ASP A 6 -10.84 -11.84 -6.64
C ASP A 6 -9.48 -12.37 -6.12
N ALA A 7 -8.88 -13.34 -6.82
CA ALA A 7 -7.53 -13.81 -6.51
C ALA A 7 -6.46 -12.71 -6.71
N PHE A 8 -6.56 -11.93 -7.79
CA PHE A 8 -5.66 -10.81 -8.04
C PHE A 8 -5.81 -9.72 -6.97
N GLY A 9 -7.04 -9.38 -6.61
CA GLY A 9 -7.35 -8.43 -5.55
C GLY A 9 -6.73 -8.82 -4.22
N ARG A 10 -6.82 -10.10 -3.82
CA ARG A 10 -6.16 -10.61 -2.60
C ARG A 10 -4.63 -10.45 -2.66
N LEU A 11 -4.02 -10.74 -3.80
CA LEU A 11 -2.58 -10.63 -3.97
C LEU A 11 -2.11 -9.17 -3.87
N THR A 12 -2.83 -8.26 -4.52
CA THR A 12 -2.49 -6.83 -4.51
C THR A 12 -2.83 -6.16 -3.18
N HIS A 13 -3.85 -6.63 -2.46
CA HIS A 13 -4.23 -6.10 -1.17
C HIS A 13 -3.08 -6.17 -0.16
N THR A 14 -2.35 -7.29 -0.08
CA THR A 14 -1.17 -7.39 0.78
C THR A 14 -0.09 -6.35 0.44
N ARG A 15 0.09 -6.02 -0.85
CA ARG A 15 1.02 -4.96 -1.27
C ARG A 15 0.51 -3.57 -0.92
N GLN A 16 -0.79 -3.34 -1.05
CA GLN A 16 -1.43 -2.08 -0.70
C GLN A 16 -1.33 -1.83 0.82
N ASP A 17 -1.65 -2.83 1.64
CA ASP A 17 -1.49 -2.79 3.10
C ASP A 17 -0.04 -2.53 3.51
N PHE A 18 0.93 -3.12 2.81
CA PHE A 18 2.33 -2.82 3.05
C PHE A 18 2.65 -1.32 2.91
N TYR A 19 2.14 -0.66 1.87
CA TYR A 19 2.37 0.78 1.70
C TYR A 19 1.56 1.64 2.67
N ALA A 20 0.38 1.18 3.06
CA ALA A 20 -0.48 1.87 4.01
C ALA A 20 -0.01 1.73 5.47
N HIS A 21 0.73 0.66 5.79
CA HIS A 21 1.10 0.31 7.17
C HIS A 21 2.61 0.02 7.32
N SER A 22 3.44 0.73 6.56
CA SER A 22 4.89 0.76 6.76
C SER A 22 5.40 2.19 6.73
N ASN A 23 6.66 2.39 7.14
CA ASN A 23 7.29 3.71 7.04
C ASN A 23 7.93 3.97 5.68
N TRP A 24 7.59 3.20 4.62
CA TRP A 24 8.21 3.36 3.30
C TRP A 24 8.08 4.79 2.77
N ALA A 25 6.86 5.34 2.78
CA ALA A 25 6.61 6.72 2.34
C ALA A 25 7.40 7.74 3.18
N ALA A 26 7.44 7.55 4.50
CA ALA A 26 8.21 8.42 5.39
C ALA A 26 9.72 8.36 5.12
N LEU A 27 10.28 7.17 4.90
CA LEU A 27 11.71 7.00 4.60
C LEU A 27 12.08 7.66 3.28
N TRP A 28 11.28 7.42 2.24
CA TRP A 28 11.58 7.97 0.92
C TRP A 28 11.44 9.50 0.89
N THR A 29 10.34 10.04 1.44
CA THR A 29 10.14 11.50 1.49
C THR A 29 11.22 12.20 2.32
N ALA A 30 11.70 11.59 3.41
CA ALA A 30 12.81 12.13 4.18
C ALA A 30 14.10 12.25 3.37
N GLN A 31 14.36 11.31 2.44
CA GLN A 31 15.51 11.39 1.53
C GLN A 31 15.37 12.53 0.50
N GLN A 32 14.15 12.96 0.20
CA GLN A 32 13.87 14.11 -0.68
C GLN A 32 13.89 15.46 0.07
N GLY A 33 14.13 15.46 1.39
CA GLY A 33 14.08 16.67 2.22
C GLY A 33 12.72 16.95 2.86
N GLY A 34 11.76 16.02 2.75
CA GLY A 34 10.44 16.09 3.37
C GLY A 34 9.30 15.93 2.35
N PRO A 35 8.07 15.69 2.82
CA PRO A 35 6.91 15.47 1.95
C PRO A 35 6.53 16.72 1.12
N ASP A 36 6.85 17.93 1.59
CA ASP A 36 6.56 19.18 0.87
C ASP A 36 7.52 19.43 -0.31
N LEU A 37 8.62 18.67 -0.39
CA LEU A 37 9.64 18.78 -1.45
C LEU A 37 9.64 17.57 -2.39
N ALA A 38 8.72 16.63 -2.18
CA ALA A 38 8.66 15.39 -2.92
C ALA A 38 7.34 15.30 -3.68
N GLU A 39 7.39 14.82 -4.92
CA GLU A 39 6.18 14.55 -5.69
C GLU A 39 5.71 13.11 -5.45
N PRO A 40 4.44 12.86 -5.06
CA PRO A 40 3.92 11.51 -4.84
C PRO A 40 4.16 10.56 -6.01
N GLU A 41 4.05 11.05 -7.23
CA GLU A 41 4.24 10.31 -8.47
C GLU A 41 5.69 9.88 -8.69
N GLU A 42 6.66 10.37 -7.92
CA GLU A 42 8.07 9.99 -8.02
C GLU A 42 8.45 8.85 -7.07
N ILE A 43 7.63 8.55 -6.06
CA ILE A 43 7.95 7.50 -5.08
C ILE A 43 8.20 6.15 -5.77
N PRO A 44 9.35 5.50 -5.56
CA PRO A 44 9.62 4.22 -6.18
C PRO A 44 8.84 3.10 -5.48
N ILE A 45 8.63 2.01 -6.22
CA ILE A 45 8.23 0.74 -5.63
C ILE A 45 9.35 0.28 -4.69
N CYS A 46 9.02 -0.03 -3.44
CA CYS A 46 9.92 -0.78 -2.55
C CYS A 46 10.17 -2.18 -3.14
N SER A 47 11.30 -2.35 -3.83
CA SER A 47 11.64 -3.58 -4.55
C SER A 47 11.98 -4.73 -3.61
N ASP A 48 12.69 -4.43 -2.53
CA ASP A 48 13.07 -5.42 -1.51
C ASP A 48 12.87 -4.86 -0.09
N PRO A 49 11.70 -5.13 0.51
CA PRO A 49 11.42 -4.74 1.88
C PRO A 49 12.37 -5.34 2.92
N LEU A 50 12.99 -6.50 2.65
CA LEU A 50 13.84 -7.20 3.63
C LEU A 50 15.23 -6.58 3.75
N THR A 51 15.69 -5.89 2.70
CA THR A 51 17.02 -5.27 2.67
C THR A 51 16.98 -3.75 2.80
N THR A 52 15.79 -3.13 2.77
CA THR A 52 15.63 -1.68 2.91
C THR A 52 16.00 -1.22 4.33
N PRO A 53 17.09 -0.47 4.54
CA PRO A 53 17.52 -0.07 5.88
C PRO A 53 16.51 0.84 6.57
N GLY A 54 16.22 0.56 7.84
CA GLY A 54 15.30 1.36 8.64
C GLY A 54 13.82 1.18 8.31
N LEU A 55 13.47 0.31 7.35
CA LEU A 55 12.09 -0.06 7.07
C LEU A 55 11.48 -0.73 8.30
N ARG A 56 10.28 -0.29 8.66
CA ARG A 56 9.46 -0.80 9.75
C ARG A 56 8.07 -1.09 9.20
N LEU A 57 7.54 -2.22 9.63
CA LEU A 57 6.14 -2.59 9.42
C LEU A 57 5.37 -2.24 10.68
N GLY A 58 4.12 -1.82 10.52
CA GLY A 58 3.21 -1.57 11.62
C GLY A 58 3.05 -2.81 12.47
N ASN A 59 3.47 -2.75 13.72
CA ASN A 59 3.22 -3.80 14.68
C ASN A 59 1.74 -3.82 15.05
N ALA A 60 1.07 -4.95 14.88
CA ALA A 60 -0.33 -5.10 15.18
C ALA A 60 -0.54 -5.44 16.66
N SER A 61 -1.01 -4.48 17.44
CA SER A 61 -1.44 -4.71 18.83
C SER A 61 -2.97 -4.70 18.92
N ALA A 62 -3.55 -5.86 19.25
CA ALA A 62 -4.99 -5.97 19.47
C ALA A 62 -5.49 -5.04 20.60
N VAL A 63 -4.64 -4.77 21.59
CA VAL A 63 -4.94 -3.86 22.69
C VAL A 63 -5.02 -2.42 22.19
N HIS A 64 -4.01 -1.96 21.45
CA HIS A 64 -4.00 -0.60 20.89
C HIS A 64 -5.14 -0.41 19.90
N TYR A 65 -5.38 -1.40 19.03
CA TYR A 65 -6.49 -1.43 18.07
C TYR A 65 -7.86 -1.21 18.74
N LEU A 66 -8.13 -1.90 19.85
CA LEU A 66 -9.40 -1.73 20.57
C LEU A 66 -9.46 -0.38 21.29
N ALA A 67 -8.38 0.03 21.94
CA ALA A 67 -8.29 1.30 22.66
C ALA A 67 -8.51 2.52 21.74
N CYS A 68 -7.96 2.49 20.53
CA CYS A 68 -8.09 3.56 19.53
C CYS A 68 -9.54 3.80 19.05
N ARG A 69 -10.44 2.80 19.19
CA ARG A 69 -11.85 2.93 18.79
C ARG A 69 -12.76 3.60 19.80
N VAL A 70 -12.30 3.75 21.04
CA VAL A 70 -13.10 4.40 22.08
C VAL A 70 -13.14 5.92 21.79
N PRO A 71 -14.32 6.54 21.61
CA PRO A 71 -14.41 7.97 21.36
C PRO A 71 -13.71 8.79 22.44
N VAL A 72 -13.00 9.86 22.06
CA VAL A 72 -12.19 10.72 22.94
C VAL A 72 -10.96 10.03 23.53
N TYR A 73 -11.12 8.88 24.20
CA TYR A 73 -9.99 8.12 24.77
C TYR A 73 -9.01 7.66 23.69
N GLY A 74 -9.49 7.22 22.53
CA GLY A 74 -8.64 6.76 21.43
C GLY A 74 -7.64 7.82 20.97
N ARG A 75 -8.07 9.09 20.88
CA ARG A 75 -7.17 10.20 20.51
C ARG A 75 -6.09 10.43 21.57
N TRP A 76 -6.44 10.32 22.85
CA TRP A 76 -5.48 10.41 23.95
C TRP A 76 -4.53 9.20 23.94
N HIS A 77 -5.06 7.99 23.72
CA HIS A 77 -4.31 6.74 23.68
C HIS A 77 -3.25 6.75 22.57
N VAL A 78 -3.62 7.13 21.35
CA VAL A 78 -2.68 7.30 20.22
C VAL A 78 -1.56 8.26 20.57
N ARG A 79 -1.88 9.39 21.22
CA ARG A 79 -0.89 10.43 21.52
C ARG A 79 0.13 10.01 22.60
N HIS A 80 -0.25 9.14 23.53
CA HIS A 80 0.53 8.92 24.75
C HIS A 80 1.01 7.48 24.95
N LEU A 81 0.33 6.50 24.37
CA LEU A 81 0.56 5.08 24.68
C LEU A 81 0.90 4.23 23.45
N VAL A 82 0.56 4.69 22.25
CA VAL A 82 0.81 3.92 21.02
C VAL A 82 2.25 4.16 20.55
N PRO A 83 3.05 3.10 20.37
CA PRO A 83 4.39 3.22 19.81
C PRO A 83 4.41 3.86 18.42
N PRO A 84 5.50 4.56 18.04
CA PRO A 84 5.64 5.13 16.70
C PRO A 84 5.59 4.10 15.56
N ASP A 85 5.93 2.85 15.85
CA ASP A 85 5.93 1.71 14.91
C ASP A 85 4.67 0.82 15.03
N ASP A 86 3.63 1.28 15.73
CA ASP A 86 2.33 0.60 15.76
C ASP A 86 1.56 0.82 14.46
N HIS A 87 0.81 -0.21 14.07
CA HIS A 87 -0.03 -0.21 12.88
C HIS A 87 -0.99 1.00 12.80
N GLU A 88 -1.54 1.45 13.93
CA GLU A 88 -2.44 2.61 13.96
C GLU A 88 -1.70 3.91 13.72
N THR A 89 -0.47 4.07 14.23
CA THR A 89 0.34 5.28 14.01
C THR A 89 0.81 5.38 12.56
N MET A 90 1.09 4.23 11.94
CA MET A 90 1.62 4.17 10.57
C MET A 90 0.54 4.15 9.49
N ASN A 91 -0.74 4.04 9.86
CA ASN A 91 -1.85 3.89 8.93
C ASN A 91 -2.02 5.12 8.02
N LEU A 92 -1.99 4.86 6.71
CA LEU A 92 -2.22 5.78 5.60
C LEU A 92 -3.40 5.33 4.69
N ASP A 93 -4.46 4.77 5.26
CA ASP A 93 -5.64 4.26 4.51
C ASP A 93 -6.58 5.35 4.00
N HIS A 94 -6.48 6.57 4.54
CA HIS A 94 -7.38 7.66 4.18
C HIS A 94 -6.67 9.02 4.14
N PRO A 95 -7.14 9.99 3.31
CA PRO A 95 -6.45 11.27 3.12
C PRO A 95 -6.31 12.09 4.40
N GLY A 96 -7.24 11.92 5.35
CA GLY A 96 -7.14 12.51 6.68
C GLY A 96 -5.99 12.00 7.56
N ARG A 97 -5.18 11.02 7.13
CA ARG A 97 -4.01 10.52 7.88
C ARG A 97 -2.75 11.39 7.75
N GLY A 98 -2.78 12.38 6.87
CA GLY A 98 -1.72 13.38 6.75
C GLY A 98 -0.97 13.34 5.42
N PRO A 99 0.14 14.08 5.31
CA PRO A 99 0.77 14.39 4.03
C PRO A 99 1.41 13.19 3.34
N LEU A 100 1.63 12.07 4.05
CA LEU A 100 2.20 10.86 3.47
C LEU A 100 1.18 9.99 2.72
N PHE A 101 -0.13 10.25 2.88
CA PHE A 101 -1.19 9.47 2.22
C PHE A 101 -1.04 9.37 0.70
N PRO A 102 -0.84 10.48 -0.06
CA PRO A 102 -0.73 10.41 -1.51
C PRO A 102 0.46 9.55 -1.97
N PHE A 103 1.56 9.55 -1.22
CA PHE A 103 2.74 8.74 -1.52
C PHE A 103 2.46 7.24 -1.36
N ALA A 104 1.74 6.84 -0.32
CA ALA A 104 1.33 5.45 -0.13
C ALA A 104 0.43 4.98 -1.29
N VAL A 105 -0.54 5.80 -1.69
CA VAL A 105 -1.43 5.52 -2.83
C VAL A 105 -0.64 5.40 -4.14
N ALA A 106 0.28 6.34 -4.41
CA ALA A 106 1.10 6.32 -5.62
C ALA A 106 2.00 5.08 -5.69
N ALA A 107 2.68 4.72 -4.59
CA ALA A 107 3.51 3.52 -4.53
C ALA A 107 2.68 2.24 -4.73
N ALA A 108 1.53 2.15 -4.08
CA ALA A 108 0.61 1.01 -4.20
C ALA A 108 0.05 0.87 -5.62
N THR A 109 -0.28 1.99 -6.27
CA THR A 109 -0.78 2.02 -7.65
C THR A 109 0.29 1.53 -8.62
N LYS A 110 1.52 2.05 -8.51
CA LYS A 110 2.66 1.60 -9.34
C LYS A 110 2.91 0.11 -9.18
N HIS A 111 2.93 -0.39 -7.95
CA HIS A 111 3.13 -1.81 -7.69
C HIS A 111 2.00 -2.65 -8.28
N THR A 112 0.75 -2.22 -8.10
CA THR A 112 -0.44 -2.89 -8.68
C THR A 112 -0.35 -2.98 -10.21
N ALA A 113 0.14 -1.92 -10.88
CA ALA A 113 0.35 -1.93 -12.33
C ALA A 113 1.40 -2.96 -12.75
N VAL A 114 2.53 -3.06 -12.05
CA VAL A 114 3.58 -4.06 -12.33
C VAL A 114 3.08 -5.50 -12.10
N GLU A 115 2.29 -5.72 -11.05
CA GLU A 115 1.68 -7.02 -10.77
C GLU A 115 0.64 -7.38 -11.85
N LEU A 116 -0.16 -6.41 -12.31
CA LEU A 116 -1.10 -6.61 -13.40
C LEU A 116 -0.38 -6.97 -14.70
N GLU A 117 0.65 -6.22 -15.08
CA GLU A 117 1.47 -6.53 -16.27
C GLU A 117 2.09 -7.93 -16.20
N THR A 118 2.57 -8.32 -15.02
CA THR A 118 3.14 -9.65 -14.79
C THR A 118 2.08 -10.75 -14.93
N LEU A 119 0.91 -10.56 -14.34
CA LEU A 119 -0.23 -11.46 -14.49
C LEU A 119 -0.65 -11.60 -15.97
N LEU A 120 -0.78 -10.48 -16.69
CA LEU A 120 -1.19 -10.50 -18.10
C LEU A 120 -0.16 -11.22 -18.99
N ARG A 121 1.14 -11.06 -18.70
CA ARG A 121 2.20 -11.83 -19.37
C ARG A 121 2.10 -13.32 -19.07
N MET A 122 1.84 -13.71 -17.82
CA MET A 122 1.66 -15.11 -17.43
C MET A 122 0.41 -15.73 -18.07
N LEU A 123 -0.72 -15.02 -18.08
CA LEU A 123 -1.95 -15.46 -18.73
C LEU A 123 -1.75 -15.66 -20.24
N ALA A 124 -1.06 -14.72 -20.91
CA ALA A 124 -0.75 -14.86 -22.33
C ALA A 124 0.18 -16.05 -22.62
N ARG A 125 1.18 -16.29 -21.76
CA ARG A 125 2.12 -17.41 -21.90
C ARG A 125 1.44 -18.76 -21.67
N ASP A 126 0.65 -18.89 -20.62
CA ASP A 126 0.15 -20.19 -20.14
C ASP A 126 -1.26 -20.50 -20.64
N GLY A 127 -2.08 -19.49 -20.91
CA GLY A 127 -3.48 -19.60 -21.36
C GLY A 127 -3.78 -18.94 -22.71
N GLY A 128 -2.79 -18.34 -23.37
CA GLY A 128 -2.94 -17.67 -24.66
C GLY A 128 -3.67 -16.32 -24.58
N THR A 129 -3.90 -15.71 -25.75
CA THR A 129 -4.56 -14.39 -25.87
C THR A 129 -5.99 -14.41 -25.34
N ALA A 130 -6.72 -15.50 -25.54
CA ALA A 130 -8.09 -15.66 -25.04
C ALA A 130 -8.19 -15.58 -23.50
N ALA A 131 -7.21 -16.14 -22.77
CA ALA A 131 -7.19 -16.04 -21.30
C ALA A 131 -6.92 -14.61 -20.82
N ARG A 132 -6.00 -13.91 -21.50
CA ARG A 132 -5.70 -12.49 -21.25
C ARG A 132 -6.94 -11.61 -21.50
N GLU A 133 -7.60 -11.79 -22.64
CA GLU A 133 -8.81 -11.06 -23.01
C GLU A 133 -9.97 -11.35 -22.06
N LEU A 134 -10.17 -12.61 -21.68
CA LEU A 134 -11.19 -12.99 -20.69
C LEU A 134 -10.95 -12.33 -19.33
N PHE A 135 -9.68 -12.19 -18.91
CA PHE A 135 -9.35 -11.52 -17.66
C PHE A 135 -9.67 -10.03 -17.74
N LEU A 136 -9.18 -9.34 -18.77
CA LEU A 136 -9.42 -7.90 -18.98
C LEU A 136 -10.92 -7.61 -19.14
N GLY A 137 -11.67 -8.43 -19.87
CA GLY A 137 -13.05 -8.13 -20.26
C GLY A 137 -13.12 -6.81 -21.04
N ASP A 138 -14.24 -6.10 -20.94
CA ASP A 138 -14.49 -4.82 -21.63
C ASP A 138 -13.82 -3.61 -20.94
N LEU A 139 -12.69 -3.81 -20.24
CA LEU A 139 -11.97 -2.66 -19.67
C LEU A 139 -11.53 -1.75 -20.82
N PRO A 140 -11.83 -0.44 -20.77
CA PRO A 140 -11.27 0.49 -21.74
C PRO A 140 -9.75 0.37 -21.67
N ALA A 141 -9.09 0.39 -22.84
CA ALA A 141 -7.64 0.46 -22.89
C ALA A 141 -7.20 1.67 -22.04
N ALA A 142 -6.30 1.44 -21.09
CA ALA A 142 -5.72 2.53 -20.31
C ALA A 142 -5.00 3.48 -21.29
N GLU A 143 -5.43 4.75 -21.32
CA GLU A 143 -4.77 5.84 -22.05
C GLU A 143 -3.43 6.21 -21.41
#